data_AF-A0A2H0N1L4-F1
#
_entry.id   AF-A0A2H0N1L4-F1
#
_cell.length_a   1.000
_cell.length_b   1.000
_cell.length_c   1.000
_cell.angle_alpha   90.00
_cell.angle_beta   90.00
_cell.angle_gamma   90.00
#
_symmetry.space_group_name_H-M   'P 1'
#
loop_
_entity.id
_entity.type
_entity.pdbx_description
1 polymer ?
#
loop_
_entity_poly.entity_id
_entity_poly.type
_entity_poly.pdbx_seq_one_letter_code
_entity_poly.pdbx_strand_id
1 'polypeptide(L)'
;MIAKKRKKKRGSRKSEKRNLIFGILIFSLIIYLVMSNLRINWQRTELSEKLTTLKQTSQSFLEEKEKLNLLLNQTLSQAFLEKVAREDLNLKKPGEKVVVIKKEEPRMVPSESEKNPFFLKAPINWLKEKFQAFWRE
;
A
#
# COMPACT_ATOMS: atom_id res chain seq x y z
N MET A 1 -47.36 -63.76 66.24
CA MET A 1 -46.23 -62.92 65.79
C MET A 1 -46.53 -62.41 64.39
N ILE A 2 -46.61 -61.08 64.18
CA ILE A 2 -46.95 -60.50 62.87
C ILE A 2 -45.71 -59.83 62.29
N ALA A 3 -45.14 -60.42 61.24
CA ALA A 3 -43.95 -59.90 60.57
C ALA A 3 -44.32 -58.71 59.66
N LYS A 4 -43.82 -57.52 60.00
CA LYS A 4 -44.03 -56.28 59.23
C LYS A 4 -43.13 -56.29 57.99
N LYS A 5 -43.68 -56.62 56.81
CA LYS A 5 -42.97 -56.52 55.52
C LYS A 5 -42.57 -55.06 55.25
N ARG A 6 -41.25 -54.77 55.28
CA ARG A 6 -40.69 -53.48 54.90
C ARG A 6 -40.79 -53.30 53.38
N LYS A 7 -41.61 -52.37 52.91
CA LYS A 7 -41.69 -51.98 51.49
C LYS A 7 -40.37 -51.33 51.08
N LYS A 8 -39.60 -52.01 50.23
CA LYS A 8 -38.38 -51.48 49.59
C LYS A 8 -38.80 -50.37 48.62
N LYS A 9 -38.49 -49.10 48.95
CA LYS A 9 -38.74 -47.92 48.10
C LYS A 9 -37.97 -48.09 46.79
N ARG A 10 -38.63 -48.64 45.76
CA ARG A 10 -38.18 -48.58 44.36
C ARG A 10 -38.61 -47.21 43.81
N GLY A 11 -37.82 -46.18 44.07
CA GLY A 11 -38.12 -44.87 43.50
C GLY A 11 -36.92 -43.94 43.62
N SER A 12 -36.23 -43.71 42.50
CA SER A 12 -35.59 -42.41 42.16
C SER A 12 -34.78 -42.44 40.86
N ARG A 13 -34.48 -43.59 40.25
CA ARG A 13 -33.58 -43.63 39.07
C ARG A 13 -34.06 -42.84 37.83
N LYS A 14 -35.36 -42.49 37.74
CA LYS A 14 -35.88 -41.65 36.64
C LYS A 14 -35.59 -40.15 36.82
N SER A 15 -35.52 -39.64 38.05
CA SER A 15 -35.26 -38.20 38.30
C SER A 15 -33.77 -37.85 38.16
N GLU A 16 -32.87 -38.79 38.46
CA GLU A 16 -31.42 -38.59 38.33
C GLU A 16 -30.99 -38.42 36.87
N LYS A 17 -31.58 -39.19 35.94
CA LYS A 17 -31.29 -39.08 34.50
C LYS A 17 -31.75 -37.74 33.91
N ARG A 18 -32.85 -37.18 34.40
CA ARG A 18 -33.35 -35.86 33.96
C ARG A 18 -32.37 -34.76 34.33
N ASN A 19 -31.87 -34.76 35.56
CA ASN A 19 -30.90 -33.77 36.02
C ASN A 19 -29.57 -33.87 35.26
N LEU A 20 -29.13 -35.09 34.90
CA LEU A 20 -27.94 -35.30 34.07
C LEU A 20 -28.08 -34.67 32.68
N ILE A 21 -29.23 -34.86 32.01
CA ILE A 21 -29.50 -34.30 30.68
C ILE A 21 -29.53 -32.76 30.73
N PHE A 22 -30.17 -32.19 31.76
CA PHE A 22 -30.16 -30.73 31.94
C PHE A 22 -28.75 -30.18 32.19
N GLY A 23 -27.92 -30.88 32.96
CA GLY A 23 -26.51 -30.51 33.18
C GLY A 23 -25.71 -30.49 31.88
N ILE A 24 -25.86 -31.50 31.03
CA ILE A 24 -25.19 -31.58 29.73
C ILE A 24 -25.65 -30.47 28.78
N LEU A 25 -26.94 -30.15 28.77
CA LEU A 25 -27.50 -29.04 27.99
C LEU A 25 -26.89 -27.68 28.39
N ILE A 26 -26.83 -27.41 29.70
CA ILE A 26 -26.24 -26.17 30.23
C ILE A 26 -24.75 -26.12 29.92
N PHE A 27 -24.03 -27.23 30.08
CA PHE A 27 -22.61 -27.31 29.78
C PHE A 27 -22.31 -27.07 28.29
N SER A 28 -23.11 -27.66 27.40
CA SER A 28 -23.05 -27.42 25.96
C SER A 28 -23.29 -25.94 25.61
N LEU A 29 -24.27 -25.31 26.27
CA LEU A 29 -24.55 -23.89 26.09
C LEU A 29 -23.35 -23.02 26.51
N ILE A 30 -22.73 -23.33 27.65
CA ILE A 30 -21.53 -22.62 28.13
C ILE A 30 -20.37 -22.76 27.14
N ILE A 31 -20.10 -23.97 26.65
CA ILE A 31 -19.06 -24.22 25.65
C ILE A 31 -19.35 -23.41 24.37
N TYR A 32 -20.59 -23.42 23.91
CA TYR A 32 -21.01 -22.64 22.74
C TYR A 32 -20.78 -21.14 22.94
N LEU A 33 -21.12 -20.60 24.11
CA LEU A 33 -20.88 -19.18 24.45
C LEU A 33 -19.38 -18.83 24.46
N VAL A 34 -18.54 -19.72 25.02
CA VAL A 34 -17.09 -19.53 25.07
C VAL A 34 -16.50 -19.54 23.66
N MET A 35 -16.85 -20.54 22.85
CA MET A 35 -16.40 -20.64 21.46
C MET A 35 -16.83 -19.43 20.62
N SER A 36 -18.07 -18.96 20.80
CA SER A 36 -18.59 -17.76 20.14
C SER A 36 -17.81 -16.50 20.55
N ASN A 37 -17.54 -16.33 21.84
CA ASN A 37 -16.74 -15.20 22.34
C ASN A 37 -15.31 -15.20 21.79
N LEU A 38 -14.65 -16.36 21.74
CA LEU A 38 -13.30 -16.48 21.18
C LEU A 38 -13.29 -16.10 19.69
N ARG A 39 -14.25 -16.59 18.91
CA ARG A 39 -14.39 -16.25 17.49
C ARG A 39 -14.60 -14.75 17.27
N ILE A 40 -15.46 -14.13 18.07
CA ILE A 40 -15.73 -12.68 18.01
C ILE A 40 -14.47 -11.89 18.40
N ASN A 41 -13.71 -12.36 19.40
CA ASN A 41 -12.50 -11.68 19.84
C ASN A 41 -11.41 -11.70 18.76
N TRP A 42 -11.24 -12.83 18.05
CA TRP A 42 -10.31 -12.91 16.91
C TRP A 42 -10.72 -12.03 15.73
N GLN A 43 -12.02 -11.91 15.46
CA GLN A 43 -12.49 -10.98 14.42
C GLN A 43 -12.22 -9.53 14.82
N ARG A 44 -12.37 -9.18 16.10
CA ARG A 44 -12.09 -7.83 16.59
C ARG A 44 -10.62 -7.44 16.46
N THR A 45 -9.69 -8.37 16.68
CA THR A 45 -8.25 -8.08 16.53
C THR A 45 -7.91 -7.78 15.07
N GLU A 46 -8.39 -8.60 14.13
CA GLU A 46 -8.14 -8.37 12.69
C GLU A 46 -8.77 -7.06 12.18
N LEU A 47 -9.98 -6.72 12.64
CA LEU A 47 -10.61 -5.44 12.30
C LEU A 47 -9.87 -4.25 12.93
N SER A 48 -9.34 -4.40 14.15
CA SER A 48 -8.58 -3.34 14.80
C SER A 48 -7.25 -3.07 14.10
N GLU A 49 -6.57 -4.12 13.64
CA GLU A 49 -5.34 -3.98 12.85
C GLU A 49 -5.62 -3.26 11.54
N LYS A 50 -6.69 -3.65 10.83
CA LYS A 50 -7.13 -2.97 9.59
C LYS A 50 -7.48 -1.50 9.85
N LEU A 51 -8.08 -1.16 10.99
CA LEU A 51 -8.35 0.23 11.35
C LEU A 51 -7.07 1.00 11.66
N THR A 52 -6.09 0.38 12.33
CA THR A 52 -4.81 1.04 12.62
C THR A 52 -4.00 1.28 11.36
N THR A 53 -3.92 0.31 10.45
CA THR A 53 -3.22 0.49 9.18
C THR A 53 -3.91 1.56 8.33
N LEU A 54 -5.24 1.54 8.22
CA LEU A 54 -5.97 2.54 7.45
C LEU A 54 -5.79 3.97 8.00
N LYS A 55 -5.74 4.12 9.33
CA LYS A 55 -5.42 5.41 9.97
C LYS A 55 -4.00 5.86 9.69
N GLN A 56 -3.03 4.95 9.79
CA GLN A 56 -1.63 5.24 9.49
C GLN A 56 -1.45 5.67 8.02
N THR A 57 -2.07 4.96 7.08
CA THR A 57 -2.03 5.33 5.66
C THR A 57 -2.70 6.69 5.40
N SER A 58 -3.82 6.97 6.07
CA SER A 58 -4.46 8.28 5.96
C SER A 58 -3.56 9.41 6.48
N GLN A 59 -2.84 9.16 7.57
CA GLN A 59 -1.95 10.14 8.17
C GLN A 59 -0.71 10.37 7.28
N SER A 60 -0.12 9.30 6.73
CA SER A 60 1.00 9.44 5.79
C SER A 60 0.62 10.21 4.53
N PHE A 61 -0.59 9.99 3.98
CA PHE A 61 -1.08 10.77 2.84
C PHE A 61 -1.29 12.25 3.16
N LEU A 62 -1.73 12.59 4.37
CA LEU A 62 -1.86 13.98 4.80
C LEU A 62 -0.49 14.65 4.92
N GLU A 63 0.49 13.98 5.53
CA GLU A 63 1.86 14.48 5.63
C GLU A 63 2.53 14.65 4.26
N GLU A 64 2.31 13.71 3.33
CA GLU A 64 2.80 13.84 1.96
C GLU A 64 2.15 15.01 1.24
N LYS A 65 0.83 15.20 1.38
CA LYS A 65 0.12 16.34 0.80
C LYS A 65 0.67 17.66 1.34
N GLU A 66 0.92 17.76 2.64
CA GLU A 66 1.51 18.97 3.24
C GLU A 66 2.92 19.22 2.71
N LYS A 67 3.78 18.19 2.63
CA LYS A 67 5.12 18.30 2.05
C LYS A 67 5.08 18.76 0.59
N LEU A 68 4.20 18.17 -0.23
CA LEU A 68 4.02 18.57 -1.63
C LEU A 68 3.51 20.01 -1.74
N ASN A 69 2.58 20.43 -0.90
CA ASN A 69 2.11 21.82 -0.88
C ASN A 69 3.22 22.80 -0.49
N LEU A 70 4.07 22.46 0.48
CA LEU A 70 5.23 23.27 0.85
C LEU A 70 6.21 23.39 -0.31
N LEU A 71 6.51 22.28 -1.00
CA LEU A 71 7.38 22.27 -2.18
C LEU A 71 6.78 23.08 -3.34
N LEU A 72 5.48 22.95 -3.60
CA LEU A 72 4.79 23.75 -4.61
C LEU A 72 4.82 25.24 -4.28
N ASN A 73 4.61 25.62 -3.01
CA ASN A 73 4.72 27.01 -2.60
C ASN A 73 6.14 27.56 -2.72
N GLN A 74 7.16 26.72 -2.52
CA GLN A 74 8.56 27.08 -2.73
C GLN A 74 8.91 27.23 -4.21
N THR A 75 8.43 26.35 -5.09
CA THR A 75 8.69 26.41 -6.53
C THR A 75 7.86 27.47 -7.25
N LEU A 76 6.63 27.72 -6.79
CA LEU A 76 5.79 28.82 -7.28
C LEU A 76 6.15 30.18 -6.66
N SER A 77 7.06 30.21 -5.69
CA SER A 77 7.57 31.46 -5.16
C SER A 77 8.23 32.27 -6.27
N GLN A 78 7.90 33.55 -6.32
CA GLN A 78 8.39 34.50 -7.33
C GLN A 78 9.93 34.54 -7.37
N ALA A 79 10.59 34.28 -6.23
CA ALA A 79 12.04 34.20 -6.13
C ALA A 79 12.63 32.97 -6.83
N PHE A 80 11.96 31.81 -6.79
CA PHE A 80 12.41 30.60 -7.49
C PHE A 80 12.19 30.75 -9.00
N LEU A 81 11.04 31.27 -9.43
CA LEU A 81 10.77 31.57 -10.83
C LEU A 81 11.76 32.57 -11.42
N GLU A 82 12.12 33.61 -10.66
CA GLU A 82 13.12 34.59 -11.07
C GLU A 82 14.53 33.98 -11.16
N LYS A 83 14.87 33.08 -10.23
CA LYS A 83 16.15 32.35 -10.24
C LYS A 83 16.27 31.47 -11.48
N VAL A 84 15.27 30.62 -11.75
CA VAL A 84 15.24 29.75 -12.96
C VAL A 84 15.25 30.59 -14.24
N ALA A 85 14.49 31.69 -14.29
CA ALA A 85 14.48 32.57 -15.45
C ALA A 85 15.86 33.19 -15.73
N ARG A 86 16.63 33.55 -14.70
CA ARG A 86 17.96 34.15 -14.84
C ARG A 86 19.07 33.13 -15.10
N GLU A 87 19.05 32.01 -14.38
CA GLU A 87 20.11 31.00 -14.39
C GLU A 87 19.97 30.01 -15.55
N ASP A 88 18.75 29.49 -15.77
CA ASP A 88 18.52 28.42 -16.75
C ASP A 88 18.06 28.95 -18.10
N LEU A 89 17.31 30.06 -18.11
CA LEU A 89 16.74 30.63 -19.33
C LEU A 89 17.45 31.91 -19.80
N ASN A 90 18.41 32.44 -19.03
CA ASN A 90 19.11 33.70 -19.29
C ASN A 90 18.16 34.88 -19.63
N LEU A 91 16.93 34.84 -19.13
CA LEU A 91 15.89 35.84 -19.37
C LEU A 91 16.10 37.05 -18.46
N LYS A 92 15.93 38.24 -19.04
CA LYS A 92 16.11 39.53 -18.36
C LYS A 92 14.79 40.10 -17.86
N LYS A 93 14.85 40.93 -16.82
CA LYS A 93 13.73 41.79 -16.45
C LYS A 93 13.57 42.92 -17.48
N PRO A 94 12.34 43.42 -17.72
CA PRO A 94 12.12 44.56 -18.60
C PRO A 94 12.88 45.79 -18.05
N GLY A 95 13.93 46.22 -18.75
CA GLY A 95 14.77 47.38 -18.37
C GLY A 95 16.27 47.09 -18.20
N GLU A 96 16.71 45.83 -18.23
CA GLU A 96 18.11 45.47 -18.00
C GLU A 96 18.94 45.41 -19.32
N LYS A 97 20.19 45.91 -19.30
CA LYS A 97 21.12 45.90 -20.44
C LYS A 97 22.14 44.76 -20.27
N VAL A 98 22.14 43.82 -21.22
CA VAL A 98 23.07 42.68 -21.25
C VAL A 98 24.33 43.09 -22.02
N VAL A 99 25.50 42.90 -21.42
CA VAL A 99 26.80 43.06 -22.08
C VAL A 99 27.33 41.66 -22.42
N VAL A 100 27.23 41.26 -23.68
CA VAL A 100 27.82 40.01 -24.17
C VAL A 100 29.28 40.28 -24.50
N ILE A 101 30.19 39.75 -23.70
CA ILE A 101 31.64 39.80 -23.96
C ILE A 101 31.94 38.75 -25.03
N LYS A 102 32.08 39.16 -26.29
CA LYS A 102 32.59 38.30 -27.36
C LYS A 102 34.07 38.02 -27.07
N LYS A 103 34.37 36.82 -26.58
CA LYS A 103 35.73 36.29 -26.59
C LYS A 103 36.08 35.97 -28.05
N GLU A 104 37.20 36.49 -28.52
CA GLU A 104 37.70 36.22 -29.87
C GLU A 104 37.72 34.72 -30.15
N GLU A 105 37.15 34.35 -31.29
CA GLU A 105 36.95 32.97 -31.70
C GLU A 105 38.30 32.27 -31.93
N PRO A 106 38.61 31.15 -31.25
CA PRO A 106 39.47 30.17 -31.88
C PRO A 106 38.63 29.50 -32.98
N ARG A 107 39.10 29.63 -34.23
CA ARG A 107 38.57 29.02 -35.46
C ARG A 107 37.69 27.80 -35.19
N MET A 108 36.38 27.95 -35.42
CA MET A 108 35.46 26.82 -35.47
C MET A 108 35.83 25.94 -36.67
N VAL A 109 36.32 24.73 -36.39
CA VAL A 109 36.25 23.62 -37.34
C VAL A 109 34.76 23.26 -37.47
N PRO A 110 34.19 23.11 -38.69
CA PRO A 110 32.80 22.73 -38.82
C PRO A 110 32.62 21.32 -38.24
N SER A 111 31.92 21.19 -37.11
CA SER A 111 31.43 19.88 -36.68
C SER A 111 30.18 19.56 -37.50
N GLU A 112 30.42 18.98 -38.66
CA GLU A 112 29.39 18.33 -39.46
C GLU A 112 28.87 17.15 -38.63
N SER A 113 27.74 17.35 -37.95
CA SER A 113 27.03 16.28 -37.28
C SER A 113 26.34 15.41 -38.34
N GLU A 114 27.13 14.64 -39.08
CA GLU A 114 26.62 13.47 -39.77
C GLU A 114 26.11 12.50 -38.71
N LYS A 115 24.78 12.44 -38.57
CA LYS A 115 24.09 11.37 -37.85
C LYS A 115 24.42 10.06 -38.53
N ASN A 116 25.53 9.44 -38.14
CA ASN A 116 25.96 8.16 -38.67
C ASN A 116 24.82 7.15 -38.47
N PRO A 117 24.22 6.61 -39.55
CA PRO A 117 23.13 5.63 -39.44
C PRO A 117 23.61 4.28 -38.87
N PHE A 118 24.91 4.15 -38.56
CA PHE A 118 25.53 2.99 -37.94
C PHE A 118 24.96 2.67 -36.54
N PHE A 119 24.72 3.68 -35.70
CA PHE A 119 24.19 3.49 -34.35
C PHE A 119 22.72 3.03 -34.32
N LEU A 120 21.97 3.33 -35.39
CA LEU A 120 20.57 2.91 -35.52
C LEU A 120 20.43 1.51 -36.13
N LYS A 121 21.45 1.01 -36.86
CA LYS A 121 21.37 -0.28 -37.58
C LYS A 121 21.54 -1.50 -36.66
N ALA A 122 22.39 -1.42 -35.64
CA ALA A 122 22.66 -2.54 -34.74
C ALA A 122 21.41 -3.05 -33.99
N PRO A 123 20.58 -2.20 -33.34
CA PRO A 123 19.38 -2.67 -32.64
C PRO A 123 18.27 -3.13 -33.59
N ILE A 124 18.15 -2.54 -34.79
CA ILE A 124 17.13 -2.89 -35.77
C ILE A 124 17.38 -4.27 -36.36
N ASN A 125 18.64 -4.61 -36.68
CA ASN A 125 18.98 -5.94 -37.19
C ASN A 125 18.76 -7.03 -36.14
N TRP A 126 19.14 -6.78 -34.87
CA TRP A 126 18.87 -7.71 -33.77
C TRP A 126 17.37 -8.00 -33.60
N LEU A 127 16.53 -6.97 -33.68
CA LEU A 127 15.08 -7.11 -33.56
C LEU A 127 14.50 -7.94 -34.72
N LYS A 128 14.98 -7.71 -35.94
CA LYS A 128 14.53 -8.43 -37.14
C LYS A 128 14.89 -9.92 -37.10
N GLU A 129 16.08 -10.27 -36.62
CA GLU A 129 16.51 -11.66 -36.44
C GLU A 129 15.66 -12.39 -35.41
N LYS A 130 15.36 -11.73 -34.27
CA LYS A 130 14.49 -12.30 -33.24
C LYS A 130 13.06 -12.52 -33.73
N PHE A 131 12.53 -11.60 -34.54
CA PHE A 131 11.18 -11.73 -35.10
C PHE A 131 11.07 -12.87 -36.12
N GLN A 132 12.10 -13.11 -36.93
CA GLN A 132 12.10 -14.19 -37.91
C GLN A 132 12.31 -15.58 -37.31
N ALA A 133 12.93 -15.69 -36.14
CA ALA A 133 13.04 -16.95 -35.40
C ALA A 133 11.70 -17.35 -34.78
N PHE A 134 10.93 -16.37 -34.29
CA PHE A 134 9.64 -16.59 -33.62
C PHE A 134 8.53 -17.14 -34.54
N TRP A 135 8.58 -16.85 -35.84
CA TRP A 135 7.58 -17.32 -36.83
C TRP A 135 7.96 -18.64 -37.51
N ARG A 136 9.08 -19.25 -37.13
CA ARG A 136 9.59 -20.51 -37.71
C ARG A 136 9.45 -21.73 -36.78
N GLU A 137 8.85 -21.54 -35.60
CA GLU A 137 8.34 -22.57 -34.68
C GLU A 137 6.81 -22.60 -34.72
#